data_AF-A0AAA9TUU6-F1
#
_entry.id   AF-A0AAA9TUU6-F1
#
_cell.length_a   1.000
_cell.length_b   1.000
_cell.length_c   1.000
_cell.angle_alpha   90.00
_cell.angle_beta   90.00
_cell.angle_gamma   90.00
#
_symmetry.space_group_name_H-M   'P 1'
#
loop_
_entity.id
_entity.type
_entity.pdbx_description
1 polymer ?
#
loop_
_entity_poly.entity_id
_entity_poly.type
_entity_poly.pdbx_seq_one_letter_code
_entity_poly.pdbx_strand_id
1 'polypeptide(L)'
;MCPLRSLLLISTLVLLHHLPHLSLGRSLPTTTASPGRSCLDYSQNLLRAVSNTLQKNESCLASRETSFITNGHCLASGKTSFMTTLCLRSIYEDLKMYHVEFQAMNAKLLMDPKRQIFLDQNMLAAIAELMQALNFDSETVPQKPSLKELDFYKTKVKLCILLHAFRIRAVTIDRMMSYLSSS
;
A
#
# COMPACT_ATOMS: atom_id res chain seq x y z
N MET A 1 -56.09 40.99 13.06
CA MET A 1 -54.88 41.81 12.79
C MET A 1 -53.71 40.85 12.64
N CYS A 2 -53.14 40.72 11.43
CA CYS A 2 -51.86 40.03 11.20
C CYS A 2 -50.70 40.91 11.71
N PRO A 3 -49.52 40.34 12.04
CA PRO A 3 -48.48 40.19 11.02
C PRO A 3 -47.75 38.82 11.08
N LEU A 4 -47.67 38.08 9.98
CA LEU A 4 -46.65 38.20 8.93
C LEU A 4 -45.22 37.77 9.35
N ARG A 5 -45.05 36.53 9.85
CA ARG A 5 -43.75 35.82 9.86
C ARG A 5 -43.79 34.31 9.57
N SER A 6 -44.97 33.69 9.41
CA SER A 6 -45.07 32.23 9.26
C SER A 6 -45.20 31.72 7.81
N LEU A 7 -45.13 32.61 6.81
CA LEU A 7 -45.39 32.28 5.40
C LEU A 7 -44.16 31.88 4.58
N LEU A 8 -42.98 31.77 5.19
CA LEU A 8 -41.76 31.34 4.48
C LEU A 8 -41.39 29.85 4.69
N LEU A 9 -42.14 29.10 5.49
CA LEU A 9 -41.85 27.68 5.74
C LEU A 9 -42.84 26.71 5.08
N ILE A 10 -43.81 27.21 4.32
CA ILE A 10 -44.84 26.37 3.66
C ILE A 10 -44.57 26.23 2.15
N SER A 11 -43.67 27.02 1.55
CA SER A 11 -43.34 26.90 0.12
C SER A 11 -42.31 25.81 -0.21
N THR A 12 -41.65 25.21 0.78
CA THR A 12 -40.65 24.16 0.56
C THR A 12 -41.20 22.74 0.68
N LEU A 13 -42.37 22.54 1.30
CA LEU A 13 -42.92 21.19 1.54
C LEU A 13 -43.89 20.71 0.43
N VAL A 14 -44.36 21.59 -0.45
CA VAL A 14 -45.27 21.22 -1.55
C VAL A 14 -44.51 20.85 -2.83
N LEU A 15 -43.22 21.20 -2.97
CA LEU A 15 -42.42 20.79 -4.14
C LEU A 15 -41.85 19.36 -4.03
N LEU A 16 -41.88 18.74 -2.84
CA LEU A 16 -41.32 17.40 -2.64
C LEU A 16 -42.32 16.24 -2.83
N HIS A 17 -43.61 16.53 -3.06
CA HIS A 17 -44.64 15.50 -3.07
C HIS A 17 -45.25 15.20 -4.45
N HIS A 18 -44.84 15.89 -5.52
CA HIS A 18 -45.38 15.69 -6.88
C HIS A 18 -44.38 15.89 -8.02
N LEU A 19 -43.24 15.19 -8.00
CA LEU A 19 -42.56 14.87 -9.27
C LEU A 19 -42.20 13.38 -9.36
N PRO A 20 -42.68 12.68 -10.42
CA PRO A 20 -42.58 11.24 -10.56
C PRO A 20 -41.23 10.84 -11.15
N HIS A 21 -40.75 9.65 -10.77
CA HIS A 21 -39.81 8.81 -11.52
C HIS A 21 -38.85 9.53 -12.49
N LEU A 22 -37.82 10.19 -11.96
CA LEU A 22 -36.57 10.39 -12.70
C LEU A 22 -35.50 9.48 -12.11
N SER A 23 -35.53 8.22 -12.54
CA SER A 23 -34.36 7.36 -12.56
C SER A 23 -33.34 7.99 -13.52
N LEU A 24 -32.58 8.98 -13.07
CA LEU A 24 -31.35 9.37 -13.74
C LEU A 24 -30.28 8.37 -13.31
N GLY A 25 -30.40 7.16 -13.88
CA GLY A 25 -29.30 6.23 -14.00
C GLY A 25 -28.22 6.92 -14.82
N ARG A 26 -27.38 7.71 -14.15
CA ARG A 26 -26.10 8.11 -14.68
C ARG A 26 -25.31 6.81 -14.69
N SER A 27 -25.39 6.08 -15.80
CA SER A 27 -24.33 5.16 -16.19
C SER A 27 -23.07 6.03 -16.22
N LEU A 28 -22.33 5.97 -15.11
CA LEU A 28 -20.92 6.30 -15.10
C LEU A 28 -20.35 5.59 -16.33
N PRO A 29 -19.49 6.24 -17.16
CA PRO A 29 -18.81 5.51 -18.19
C PRO A 29 -18.19 4.32 -17.49
N THR A 30 -18.69 3.12 -17.80
CA THR A 30 -18.00 1.90 -17.47
C THR A 30 -16.70 2.10 -18.20
N THR A 31 -15.68 2.54 -17.45
CA THR A 31 -14.31 2.47 -17.89
C THR A 31 -14.21 1.01 -18.25
N THR A 32 -14.11 0.73 -19.54
CA THR A 32 -13.81 -0.59 -20.03
C THR A 32 -12.63 -1.03 -19.18
N ALA A 33 -12.89 -1.98 -18.28
CA ALA A 33 -11.89 -2.44 -17.34
C ALA A 33 -10.80 -3.03 -18.24
N SER A 34 -9.75 -2.24 -18.47
CA SER A 34 -8.47 -2.78 -18.84
C SER A 34 -8.26 -3.96 -17.87
N PRO A 35 -7.92 -5.17 -18.34
CA PRO A 35 -7.86 -6.34 -17.50
C PRO A 35 -7.12 -5.96 -16.21
N GLY A 36 -7.87 -5.86 -15.11
CA GLY A 36 -7.33 -5.33 -13.87
C GLY A 36 -6.13 -6.18 -13.51
N ARG A 37 -4.97 -5.56 -13.23
CA ARG A 37 -3.79 -6.31 -12.80
C ARG A 37 -4.18 -7.20 -11.62
N SER A 38 -3.73 -8.44 -11.65
CA SER A 38 -3.95 -9.38 -10.56
C SER A 38 -3.08 -9.01 -9.34
N CYS A 39 -3.47 -9.46 -8.14
CA CYS A 39 -2.61 -9.35 -6.95
C CYS A 39 -1.22 -9.99 -7.16
N LEU A 40 -1.14 -11.03 -8.01
CA LEU A 40 0.13 -11.62 -8.42
C LEU A 40 0.99 -10.60 -9.19
N ASP A 41 0.43 -9.91 -10.19
CA ASP A 41 1.15 -8.90 -10.96
C ASP A 41 1.71 -7.78 -10.05
N TYR A 42 0.91 -7.32 -9.08
CA TYR A 42 1.35 -6.34 -8.09
C TYR A 42 2.49 -6.86 -7.20
N SER A 43 2.40 -8.11 -6.74
CA SER A 43 3.45 -8.72 -5.92
C SER A 43 4.77 -8.92 -6.67
N GLN A 44 4.70 -9.33 -7.94
CA GLN A 44 5.87 -9.45 -8.80
C GLN A 44 6.49 -8.08 -9.11
N ASN A 45 5.65 -7.07 -9.35
CA ASN A 45 6.11 -5.70 -9.52
C ASN A 45 6.83 -5.18 -8.27
N LEU A 46 6.26 -5.43 -7.08
CA LEU A 46 6.89 -5.09 -5.81
C LEU A 46 8.26 -5.77 -5.65
N LEU A 47 8.33 -7.08 -5.85
CA LEU A 47 9.58 -7.83 -5.73
C LEU A 47 10.65 -7.31 -6.70
N ARG A 48 10.26 -7.01 -7.94
CA ARG A 48 11.14 -6.41 -8.95
C ARG A 48 11.62 -5.02 -8.52
N ALA A 49 10.71 -4.15 -8.09
CA ALA A 49 11.03 -2.78 -7.69
C ALA A 49 11.98 -2.74 -6.48
N VAL A 50 11.77 -3.59 -5.48
CA VAL A 50 12.65 -3.71 -4.31
C VAL A 50 14.02 -4.24 -4.71
N SER A 51 14.07 -5.28 -5.55
CA SER A 51 15.34 -5.86 -6.02
C SER A 51 16.16 -4.83 -6.83
N ASN A 52 15.50 -4.07 -7.71
CA ASN A 52 16.13 -2.99 -8.47
C ASN A 52 16.63 -1.87 -7.56
N THR A 53 15.85 -1.51 -6.53
CA THR A 53 16.26 -0.50 -5.54
C THR A 53 17.49 -0.96 -4.75
N LEU A 54 17.54 -2.22 -4.34
CA LEU A 54 18.73 -2.79 -3.69
C LEU A 54 19.95 -2.79 -4.61
N GLN A 55 19.77 -3.22 -5.87
CA GLN A 55 20.86 -3.26 -6.85
C GLN A 55 21.44 -1.88 -7.13
N LYS A 56 20.58 -0.87 -7.29
CA LYS A 56 21.00 0.53 -7.48
C LYS A 56 21.76 1.11 -6.28
N ASN A 57 21.55 0.53 -5.09
CA ASN A 57 22.24 0.90 -3.87
C ASN A 57 23.37 -0.09 -3.57
N GLU A 58 24.38 -0.16 -4.45
CA GLU A 58 25.48 -1.14 -4.37
C GLU A 58 26.17 -1.19 -3.00
N SER A 59 26.28 -0.04 -2.32
CA SER A 59 26.82 0.04 -0.96
C SER A 59 26.03 -0.77 0.08
N CYS A 60 24.74 -1.04 -0.15
CA CYS A 60 23.94 -1.93 0.67
C CYS A 60 24.23 -3.41 0.42
N LEU A 61 24.87 -3.76 -0.71
CA LEU A 61 25.19 -5.14 -1.08
C LEU A 61 26.46 -5.67 -0.40
N ALA A 62 27.28 -4.79 0.20
CA ALA A 62 28.48 -5.18 0.94
C ALA A 62 28.17 -6.00 2.22
N SER A 63 26.91 -5.99 2.68
CA SER A 63 26.42 -6.91 3.71
C SER A 63 26.24 -8.30 3.11
N ARG A 64 27.29 -9.14 3.28
CA ARG A 64 27.37 -10.58 3.01
C ARG A 64 26.02 -11.26 2.79
N GLU A 65 25.87 -11.93 1.65
CA GLU A 65 24.75 -12.79 1.28
C GLU A 65 24.22 -13.57 2.49
N THR A 66 23.01 -13.21 2.93
CA THR A 66 22.20 -14.11 3.73
C THR A 66 21.81 -15.26 2.80
N SER A 67 22.57 -16.35 2.88
CA SER A 67 22.21 -17.61 2.23
C SER A 67 20.77 -17.93 2.59
N PHE A 68 19.88 -17.86 1.60
CA PHE A 68 18.49 -18.23 1.75
C PHE A 68 18.42 -19.75 1.97
N ILE A 69 18.44 -20.20 3.22
CA ILE A 69 18.08 -21.59 3.54
C ILE A 69 16.58 -21.71 3.33
N THR A 70 16.19 -22.08 2.11
CA THR A 70 14.80 -22.43 1.79
C THR A 70 14.61 -23.91 2.10
N ASN A 71 14.42 -24.24 3.38
CA ASN A 71 13.92 -25.56 3.80
C ASN A 71 12.72 -25.36 4.72
N GLY A 72 11.60 -24.93 4.14
CA GLY A 72 10.30 -24.91 4.80
C GLY A 72 9.33 -25.75 4.00
N HIS A 73 9.07 -26.97 4.46
CA HIS A 73 8.00 -27.80 3.91
C HIS A 73 6.69 -27.34 4.57
N CYS A 74 5.79 -26.68 3.83
CA CYS A 74 4.47 -26.33 4.37
C CYS A 74 3.54 -27.55 4.32
N LEU A 75 2.85 -27.83 5.44
CA LEU A 75 1.80 -28.84 5.54
C LEU A 75 0.53 -28.31 4.86
N ALA A 76 -0.03 -29.07 3.91
CA ALA A 76 -1.35 -28.81 3.37
C ALA A 76 -2.40 -29.04 4.48
N SER A 77 -2.99 -27.97 5.00
CA SER A 77 -4.05 -28.03 6.02
C SER A 77 -5.35 -27.41 5.48
N GLY A 78 -6.41 -28.22 5.44
CA GLY A 78 -7.72 -27.92 4.87
C GLY A 78 -8.58 -26.92 5.68
N LYS A 79 -8.07 -25.70 5.89
CA LYS A 79 -8.84 -24.52 6.33
C LYS A 79 -8.37 -23.29 5.57
N THR A 80 -8.81 -23.16 4.32
CA THR A 80 -8.19 -22.24 3.34
C THR A 80 -8.70 -20.79 3.44
N SER A 81 -9.99 -20.54 3.66
CA SER A 81 -10.55 -19.17 3.60
C SER A 81 -10.11 -18.27 4.77
N PHE A 82 -10.34 -18.66 6.03
CA PHE A 82 -10.03 -17.81 7.20
C PHE A 82 -8.53 -17.57 7.39
N MET A 83 -7.70 -18.61 7.21
CA MET A 83 -6.24 -18.48 7.30
C MET A 83 -5.68 -17.62 6.17
N THR A 84 -6.27 -17.68 4.97
CA THR A 84 -5.91 -16.78 3.87
C THR A 84 -6.25 -15.34 4.21
N THR A 85 -7.44 -15.06 4.75
CA THR A 85 -7.82 -13.69 5.17
C THR A 85 -6.86 -13.13 6.23
N LEU A 86 -6.47 -13.92 7.23
CA LEU A 86 -5.49 -13.50 8.23
C LEU A 86 -4.10 -13.25 7.62
N CYS A 87 -3.66 -14.11 6.70
CA CYS A 87 -2.41 -13.95 5.99
C CYS A 87 -2.39 -12.64 5.18
N LEU A 88 -3.43 -12.41 4.37
CA LEU A 88 -3.57 -11.20 3.56
C LEU A 88 -3.62 -9.93 4.41
N ARG A 89 -4.31 -9.97 5.57
CA ARG A 89 -4.32 -8.86 6.53
C ARG A 89 -2.92 -8.61 7.12
N SER A 90 -2.19 -9.64 7.51
CA SER A 90 -0.82 -9.49 8.00
C SER A 90 0.11 -8.91 6.94
N ILE A 91 -0.07 -9.30 5.67
CA ILE A 91 0.68 -8.70 4.55
C ILE A 91 0.38 -7.21 4.44
N TYR A 92 -0.89 -6.80 4.51
CA TYR A 92 -1.29 -5.40 4.44
C TYR A 92 -0.66 -4.56 5.55
N GLU A 93 -0.69 -5.03 6.80
CA GLU A 93 -0.11 -4.30 7.93
C GLU A 93 1.41 -4.13 7.82
N ASP A 94 2.11 -5.15 7.31
CA ASP A 94 3.53 -5.02 7.04
C ASP A 94 3.80 -4.00 5.94
N LEU A 95 3.06 -4.07 4.82
CA LEU A 95 3.20 -3.10 3.73
C LEU A 95 2.97 -1.68 4.21
N LYS A 96 1.94 -1.46 5.05
CA LYS A 96 1.65 -0.16 5.68
C LYS A 96 2.82 0.33 6.52
N MET A 97 3.39 -0.53 7.37
CA MET A 97 4.52 -0.19 8.22
C MET A 97 5.77 0.17 7.40
N TYR A 98 6.11 -0.66 6.42
CA TYR A 98 7.23 -0.41 5.52
C TYR A 98 7.01 0.87 4.70
N HIS A 99 5.81 1.10 4.17
CA HIS A 99 5.50 2.29 3.37
C HIS A 99 5.78 3.59 4.15
N VAL A 100 5.25 3.69 5.36
CA VAL A 100 5.42 4.88 6.22
C VAL A 100 6.90 5.11 6.56
N GLU A 101 7.62 4.05 6.93
CA GLU A 101 9.03 4.14 7.28
C GLU A 101 9.90 4.53 6.07
N PHE A 102 9.64 3.95 4.90
CA PHE A 102 10.32 4.29 3.66
C PHE A 102 10.04 5.73 3.23
N GLN A 103 8.79 6.22 3.35
CA GLN A 103 8.45 7.62 3.08
C GLN A 103 9.22 8.58 4.00
N ALA A 104 9.28 8.28 5.31
CA ALA A 104 10.01 9.10 6.27
C ALA A 104 11.52 9.14 5.98
N MET A 105 12.12 8.00 5.60
CA MET A 105 13.53 7.95 5.20
C MET A 105 13.78 8.68 3.88
N ASN A 106 12.90 8.54 2.89
CA ASN A 106 13.03 9.23 1.60
C ASN A 106 13.06 10.75 1.79
N ALA A 107 12.17 11.29 2.64
CA ALA A 107 12.15 12.71 2.97
C ALA A 107 13.48 13.20 3.57
N LYS A 108 14.14 12.38 4.41
CA LYS A 108 15.48 12.68 4.94
C LYS A 108 16.57 12.59 3.87
N LEU A 109 16.55 11.55 3.04
CA LEU A 109 17.57 11.31 2.01
C LEU A 109 17.55 12.37 0.90
N LEU A 110 16.39 12.96 0.60
CA LEU A 110 16.30 14.10 -0.32
C LEU A 110 17.13 15.32 0.13
N MET A 111 17.38 15.43 1.44
CA MET A 111 18.19 16.48 2.04
C MET A 111 19.68 16.12 2.15
N ASP A 112 20.08 14.88 1.84
CA ASP A 112 21.50 14.46 1.89
C ASP A 112 22.26 15.09 0.71
N PRO A 113 23.27 15.94 0.95
CA PRO A 113 24.05 16.54 -0.13
C PRO A 113 24.85 15.51 -0.93
N LYS A 114 25.18 14.36 -0.34
CA LYS A 114 26.00 13.32 -1.00
C LYS A 114 25.19 12.42 -1.94
N ARG A 115 23.88 12.28 -1.71
CA ARG A 115 22.93 11.47 -2.50
C ARG A 115 23.46 10.08 -2.92
N GLN A 116 24.21 9.43 -2.04
CA GLN A 116 24.88 8.15 -2.35
C GLN A 116 23.93 6.96 -2.40
N ILE A 117 22.81 7.04 -1.67
CA ILE A 117 21.79 6.00 -1.57
C ILE A 117 20.45 6.68 -1.76
N PHE A 118 19.54 6.04 -2.48
CA PHE A 118 18.22 6.58 -2.75
C PHE A 118 17.13 5.51 -2.66
N LEU A 119 15.90 5.96 -2.43
CA LEU A 119 14.73 5.12 -2.50
C LEU A 119 14.02 5.37 -3.84
N ASP A 120 13.84 4.32 -4.63
CA ASP A 120 13.17 4.43 -5.94
C ASP A 120 11.68 4.73 -5.74
N GLN A 121 11.15 5.72 -6.46
CA GLN A 121 9.73 6.06 -6.39
C GLN A 121 8.84 4.94 -6.92
N ASN A 122 9.34 4.13 -7.86
CA ASN A 122 8.62 2.95 -8.33
C ASN A 122 8.43 1.92 -7.22
N MET A 123 9.38 1.82 -6.30
CA MET A 123 9.25 0.93 -5.14
C MET A 123 8.15 1.42 -4.20
N LEU A 124 8.12 2.72 -3.87
CA LEU A 124 7.04 3.30 -3.06
C LEU A 124 5.66 3.13 -3.71
N ALA A 125 5.57 3.39 -5.01
CA ALA A 125 4.35 3.18 -5.79
C ALA A 125 3.90 1.71 -5.76
N ALA A 126 4.81 0.76 -5.96
CA ALA A 126 4.48 -0.66 -5.93
C ALA A 126 3.95 -1.13 -4.57
N ILE A 127 4.44 -0.56 -3.45
CA ILE A 127 3.89 -0.83 -2.11
C ILE A 127 2.44 -0.32 -2.03
N ALA A 128 2.20 0.92 -2.43
CA ALA A 128 0.88 1.54 -2.38
C ALA A 128 -0.13 0.83 -3.29
N GLU A 129 0.26 0.46 -4.51
CA GLU A 129 -0.56 -0.31 -5.45
C GLU A 129 -0.96 -1.67 -4.87
N LEU A 130 -0.02 -2.40 -4.26
CA LEU A 130 -0.33 -3.69 -3.65
C LEU A 130 -1.23 -3.54 -2.41
N MET A 131 -1.00 -2.53 -1.56
CA MET A 131 -1.89 -2.22 -0.44
C MET A 131 -3.31 -1.93 -0.92
N GLN A 132 -3.45 -1.14 -1.99
CA GLN A 132 -4.73 -0.82 -2.59
C GLN A 132 -5.42 -2.07 -3.17
N ALA A 133 -4.67 -2.94 -3.85
CA ALA A 133 -5.20 -4.19 -4.40
C ALA A 133 -5.69 -5.17 -3.32
N LEU A 134 -5.06 -5.17 -2.13
CA LEU A 134 -5.51 -5.97 -0.98
C LEU A 134 -6.81 -5.45 -0.34
N ASN A 135 -7.17 -4.19 -0.60
CA ASN A 135 -8.44 -3.57 -0.23
C ASN A 135 -8.85 -3.76 1.24
N PHE A 136 -7.90 -3.63 2.17
CA PHE A 136 -8.20 -3.54 3.60
C PHE A 136 -8.33 -2.07 4.01
N ASP A 137 -9.46 -1.75 4.65
CA ASP A 137 -9.63 -0.48 5.34
C ASP A 137 -8.74 -0.45 6.58
N SER A 138 -8.02 0.64 6.76
CA SER A 138 -7.33 0.88 8.02
C SER A 138 -7.48 2.32 8.45
N GLU A 139 -7.64 2.54 9.76
CA GLU A 139 -7.56 3.87 10.33
C GLU A 139 -6.14 4.40 10.13
N THR A 140 -6.06 5.56 9.48
CA THR A 140 -4.83 6.33 9.32
C THR A 140 -4.58 7.08 10.61
N VAL A 141 -3.79 6.50 11.52
CA VAL A 141 -3.27 7.26 12.66
C VAL A 141 -2.29 8.30 12.11
N PRO A 142 -2.51 9.61 12.33
CA PRO A 142 -1.58 10.64 11.89
C PRO A 142 -0.25 10.44 12.65
N GLN A 143 0.76 9.91 11.97
CA GLN A 143 2.09 9.90 12.53
C GLN A 143 2.67 11.31 12.38
N LYS A 144 2.79 12.00 13.52
CA LYS A 144 3.59 13.22 13.62
C LYS A 144 5.04 12.83 13.29
N PRO A 145 5.67 13.44 12.27
CA PRO A 145 7.08 13.18 12.02
C PRO A 145 7.85 13.60 13.26
N SER A 146 8.38 12.62 14.00
CA SER A 146 9.33 12.94 15.06
C SER A 146 10.57 13.46 14.34
N LEU A 147 10.86 14.75 14.48
CA LEU A 147 12.09 15.36 14.02
C LEU A 147 13.24 14.86 14.93
N LYS A 148 13.52 13.57 14.86
CA LYS A 148 14.73 12.98 15.42
C LYS A 148 15.89 13.46 14.53
N GLU A 149 16.91 13.99 15.19
CA GLU A 149 18.19 14.49 14.68
C GLU A 149 18.58 13.94 13.30
N LEU A 150 18.97 14.85 12.40
CA LEU A 150 19.30 14.56 11.01
C LEU A 150 20.66 13.87 10.90
N ASP A 151 20.68 12.56 11.11
CA ASP A 151 21.84 11.71 10.89
C ASP A 151 21.68 10.94 9.57
N PHE A 152 22.34 11.44 8.51
CA PHE A 152 22.31 10.83 7.19
C PHE A 152 22.99 9.46 7.16
N TYR A 153 24.07 9.28 7.93
CA TYR A 153 24.80 8.00 7.94
C TYR A 153 23.92 6.91 8.56
N LYS A 154 23.33 7.19 9.72
CA LYS A 154 22.38 6.27 10.37
C LYS A 154 21.15 6.00 9.51
N THR A 155 20.65 7.00 8.80
CA THR A 155 19.51 6.84 7.87
C THR A 155 19.88 5.90 6.72
N LYS A 156 21.09 6.05 6.13
CA LYS A 156 21.60 5.16 5.08
C LYS A 156 21.74 3.72 5.54
N VAL A 157 22.36 3.49 6.70
CA VAL A 157 22.51 2.15 7.28
C VAL A 157 21.15 1.52 7.56
N LYS A 158 20.21 2.27 8.16
CA LYS A 158 18.83 1.81 8.40
C LYS A 158 18.13 1.45 7.08
N LEU A 159 18.28 2.26 6.04
CA LEU A 159 17.69 1.98 4.73
C LEU A 159 18.22 0.66 4.15
N CYS A 160 19.53 0.40 4.18
CA CYS A 160 20.07 -0.86 3.68
C CYS A 160 19.48 -2.07 4.43
N ILE A 161 19.40 -2.01 5.75
CA ILE A 161 18.82 -3.09 6.58
C ILE A 161 17.35 -3.32 6.19
N LEU A 162 16.57 -2.25 6.08
CA LEU A 162 15.16 -2.33 5.75
C LEU A 162 14.92 -2.83 4.33
N LEU A 163 15.73 -2.41 3.35
CA LEU A 163 15.63 -2.90 1.97
C LEU A 163 15.87 -4.41 1.89
N HIS A 164 16.87 -4.94 2.60
CA HIS A 164 17.14 -6.38 2.66
C HIS A 164 15.99 -7.15 3.33
N ALA A 165 15.55 -6.69 4.50
CA ALA A 165 14.43 -7.31 5.21
C ALA A 165 13.15 -7.28 4.36
N PHE A 166 12.88 -6.15 3.70
CA PHE A 166 11.70 -5.99 2.87
C PHE A 166 11.76 -6.84 1.61
N ARG A 167 12.93 -7.06 1.00
CA ARG A 167 13.09 -8.00 -0.11
C ARG A 167 12.70 -9.43 0.30
N ILE A 168 13.12 -9.88 1.49
CA ILE A 168 12.74 -11.20 2.03
C ILE A 168 11.22 -11.29 2.18
N ARG A 169 10.59 -10.24 2.72
CA ARG A 169 9.13 -10.17 2.85
C ARG A 169 8.44 -10.17 1.49
N ALA A 170 8.94 -9.42 0.51
CA ALA A 170 8.41 -9.38 -0.85
C ALA A 170 8.46 -10.75 -1.55
N VAL A 171 9.55 -11.52 -1.38
CA VAL A 171 9.62 -12.91 -1.87
C VAL A 171 8.54 -13.79 -1.22
N THR A 172 8.28 -13.62 0.08
CA THR A 172 7.25 -14.39 0.78
C THR A 172 5.84 -14.01 0.32
N ILE A 173 5.58 -12.73 0.08
CA ILE A 173 4.32 -12.22 -0.48
C ILE A 173 4.10 -12.79 -1.89
N ASP A 174 5.10 -12.71 -2.76
CA ASP A 174 5.04 -13.22 -4.14
C ASP A 174 4.72 -14.73 -4.20
N ARG A 175 5.35 -15.53 -3.32
CA ARG A 175 5.04 -16.95 -3.16
C ARG A 175 3.58 -17.18 -2.74
N MET A 176 3.07 -16.39 -1.78
CA MET A 176 1.68 -16.51 -1.33
C MET A 176 0.69 -16.13 -2.45
N MET A 177 0.96 -15.05 -3.18
CA MET A 177 0.10 -14.64 -4.30
C MET A 177 0.13 -15.66 -5.44
N SER A 178 1.28 -16.27 -5.72
CA SER A 178 1.42 -17.33 -6.71
C SER A 178 0.64 -18.60 -6.30
N TYR A 179 0.66 -18.95 -5.01
CA TYR A 179 -0.15 -20.05 -4.48
C TYR A 179 -1.65 -19.78 -4.65
N LEU A 180 -2.11 -18.57 -4.33
CA LEU A 180 -3.52 -18.19 -4.48
C LEU A 180 -3.97 -18.12 -5.95
N SER A 181 -3.10 -17.73 -6.88
CA SER A 181 -3.45 -17.64 -8.31
C SER A 181 -3.50 -18.99 -9.02
N SER A 182 -2.91 -20.03 -8.43
CA SER A 182 -2.86 -21.38 -8.98
C SER A 182 -3.88 -22.34 -8.34
N SER A 183 -4.65 -21.85 -7.37
CA SER A 183 -5.68 -22.60 -6.63
C SER A 183 -7.07 -22.46 -7.24
#